data_AF-A0A1V9U277-F1
#
_entry.id   AF-A0A1V9U277-F1
#
_cell.length_a   1.000
_cell.length_b   1.000
_cell.length_c   1.000
_cell.angle_alpha   90.00
_cell.angle_beta   90.00
_cell.angle_gamma   90.00
#
_symmetry.space_group_name_H-M   'P 1'
#
loop_
_entity.id
_entity.type
_entity.pdbx_description
1 polymer ?
#
loop_
_entity_poly.entity_id
_entity_poly.type
_entity_poly.pdbx_seq_one_letter_code
_entity_poly.pdbx_strand_id
1 'polypeptide(L)'
;MNVSYNNEELLEEVRQDMIEFGEELGVIAIYSVFPENQDKYYITDYIWGEPVHDSDMDIYEEEMKLHEKELATLEYTKHEKMTIKELYNNLLKQSKII
;
A
#
# COMPACT_ATOMS: atom_id res chain seq x y z
N MET A 1 -6.96 25.15 6.64
CA MET A 1 -5.60 24.84 6.15
C MET A 1 -5.75 23.60 5.30
N ASN A 2 -5.36 23.63 4.01
CA ASN A 2 -5.24 22.39 3.25
C ASN A 2 -4.04 21.65 3.82
N VAL A 3 -4.29 20.58 4.58
CA VAL A 3 -3.21 19.70 5.00
C VAL A 3 -2.78 18.91 3.78
N SER A 4 -1.56 19.22 3.34
CA SER A 4 -0.85 18.44 2.33
C SER A 4 -0.19 17.28 3.06
N TYR A 5 -0.69 16.06 2.83
CA TYR A 5 0.07 14.88 3.18
C TYR A 5 1.17 14.73 2.13
N ASN A 6 2.43 14.94 2.53
CA ASN A 6 3.56 14.78 1.62
C ASN A 6 3.77 13.28 1.36
N ASN A 7 3.23 12.80 0.24
CA ASN A 7 3.38 11.43 -0.21
C ASN A 7 4.55 11.25 -1.18
N GLU A 8 5.49 12.19 -1.30
CA GLU A 8 6.64 12.07 -2.23
C GLU A 8 7.49 10.84 -1.94
N GLU A 9 7.77 10.55 -0.66
CA GLU A 9 8.53 9.37 -0.23
C GLU A 9 7.79 8.08 -0.62
N LEU A 10 6.52 7.97 -0.20
CA LEU A 10 5.65 6.84 -0.53
C LEU A 10 5.47 6.64 -2.06
N LEU A 11 5.40 7.73 -2.82
CA LEU A 11 5.24 7.69 -4.27
C LEU A 11 6.53 7.23 -4.97
N GLU A 12 7.69 7.56 -4.40
CA GLU A 12 8.99 7.06 -4.87
C GLU A 12 9.17 5.57 -4.53
N GLU A 13 8.80 5.13 -3.32
CA GLU A 13 8.82 3.72 -2.91
C GLU A 13 7.96 2.86 -3.85
N VAL A 14 6.69 3.23 -4.02
CA VAL A 14 5.76 2.54 -4.93
C VAL A 14 6.30 2.50 -6.36
N ARG A 15 7.00 3.56 -6.80
CA ARG A 15 7.63 3.57 -8.13
C ARG A 15 8.78 2.57 -8.22
N GLN A 16 9.63 2.49 -7.21
CA GLN A 16 10.76 1.54 -7.19
C GLN A 16 10.27 0.10 -7.16
N ASP A 17 9.34 -0.22 -6.27
CA ASP A 17 8.75 -1.55 -6.17
C ASP A 17 8.04 -1.95 -7.47
N MET A 18 7.35 -1.02 -8.12
CA MET A 18 6.73 -1.27 -9.42
C MET A 18 7.77 -1.59 -10.52
N ILE A 19 8.95 -0.98 -10.46
CA ILE A 19 10.07 -1.27 -11.39
C ILE A 19 10.71 -2.62 -11.08
N GLU A 20 10.86 -2.97 -9.80
CA GLU A 20 11.54 -4.19 -9.36
C GLU A 20 10.66 -5.44 -9.51
N PHE A 21 9.39 -5.36 -9.12
CA PHE A 21 8.48 -6.49 -9.03
C PHE A 21 7.39 -6.51 -10.11
N GLY A 22 7.24 -5.41 -10.86
CA GLY A 22 6.31 -5.28 -11.97
C GLY A 22 4.98 -4.62 -11.62
N GLU A 23 4.31 -4.10 -12.64
CA GLU A 23 3.08 -3.29 -12.50
C GLU A 23 1.87 -4.04 -11.94
N GLU A 24 1.86 -5.36 -12.07
CA GLU A 24 0.76 -6.24 -11.63
C GLU A 24 0.98 -6.78 -10.21
N LEU A 25 2.03 -6.34 -9.50
CA LEU A 25 2.26 -6.71 -8.10
C LEU A 25 1.01 -6.35 -7.28
N GLY A 26 0.43 -7.35 -6.62
CA GLY A 26 -0.69 -7.15 -5.70
C GLY A 26 -0.21 -6.50 -4.41
N VAL A 27 -0.91 -5.46 -3.96
CA VAL A 27 -0.63 -4.71 -2.74
C VAL A 27 -1.91 -4.40 -1.98
N ILE A 28 -1.77 -3.98 -0.73
CA ILE A 28 -2.87 -3.54 0.14
C ILE A 28 -2.58 -2.10 0.55
N ALA A 29 -3.32 -1.15 -0.03
CA ALA A 29 -3.22 0.26 0.34
C ALA A 29 -3.86 0.50 1.71
N ILE A 30 -3.18 1.23 2.59
CA ILE A 30 -3.65 1.58 3.93
C ILE A 30 -4.05 3.05 3.94
N TYR A 31 -5.27 3.30 4.44
CA TYR A 31 -5.86 4.62 4.51
C TYR A 31 -5.93 5.13 5.95
N SER A 32 -5.49 6.37 6.14
CA SER A 32 -5.62 7.09 7.40
C SER A 32 -6.45 8.36 7.25
N VAL A 33 -6.99 8.82 8.38
CA VAL A 33 -7.71 10.08 8.51
C VAL A 33 -6.87 11.01 9.36
N PHE A 34 -6.68 12.25 8.90
CA PHE A 34 -5.93 13.27 9.65
C PHE A 34 -6.88 14.14 10.48
N PRO A 35 -6.51 14.56 11.70
CA PRO A 35 -7.33 15.41 12.56
C PRO A 35 -7.86 16.68 11.88
N GLU A 36 -7.11 17.21 10.92
CA GLU A 36 -7.41 18.43 10.18
C GLU A 36 -8.36 18.21 8.99
N ASN A 37 -8.59 16.96 8.57
CA ASN A 37 -9.47 16.57 7.47
C ASN A 37 -10.17 15.24 7.81
N GLN A 38 -11.04 15.27 8.83
CA GLN A 38 -11.70 14.08 9.36
C GLN A 38 -12.66 13.39 8.37
N ASP A 39 -13.12 14.12 7.35
CA ASP A 39 -14.04 13.61 6.33
C ASP A 39 -13.33 12.95 5.13
N LYS A 40 -11.99 12.91 5.12
CA LYS A 40 -11.20 12.41 4.00
C LYS A 40 -10.24 11.32 4.43
N TYR A 41 -10.17 10.29 3.61
CA TYR A 41 -9.19 9.22 3.71
C TYR A 41 -8.03 9.49 2.75
N TYR A 42 -6.82 9.33 3.26
CA TYR A 42 -5.59 9.46 2.49
C TYR A 42 -4.86 8.13 2.52
N ILE A 43 -4.32 7.72 1.38
CA ILE A 43 -3.37 6.61 1.36
C ILE A 43 -2.11 7.10 2.06
N THR A 44 -1.73 6.41 3.12
CA THR A 44 -0.58 6.75 3.96
C THR A 44 0.50 5.67 3.99
N ASP A 45 0.17 4.46 3.54
CA ASP A 45 1.09 3.33 3.56
C ASP A 45 0.54 2.20 2.65
N TYR A 46 1.34 1.16 2.43
CA TYR A 46 0.91 -0.10 1.82
C TYR A 46 1.70 -1.27 2.37
N ILE A 47 1.10 -2.46 2.36
CA ILE A 47 1.83 -3.72 2.50
C ILE A 47 1.73 -4.54 1.23
N TRP A 48 2.62 -5.52 1.10
CA TRP A 48 2.57 -6.45 0.00
C TRP A 48 1.29 -7.29 0.07
N GLY A 49 0.80 -7.70 -1.10
CA GLY A 49 -0.31 -8.62 -1.23
C GLY A 49 0.07 -10.03 -0.79
N GLU A 50 -0.85 -10.97 -1.03
CA GLU A 50 -0.61 -12.37 -0.68
C GLU A 50 0.64 -12.91 -1.39
N PRO A 51 1.58 -13.53 -0.66
CA PRO A 51 2.75 -14.12 -1.28
C PRO A 51 2.35 -15.17 -2.32
N VAL A 52 3.08 -15.21 -3.43
CA VAL A 52 2.80 -16.16 -4.51
C VAL A 52 3.34 -17.52 -4.11
N HIS A 53 2.47 -18.55 -4.11
CA HIS A 53 2.93 -19.91 -3.86
C HIS A 53 3.76 -20.40 -5.05
N ASP A 54 5.07 -20.42 -4.87
CA ASP A 54 6.01 -21.13 -5.73
C ASP A 54 6.44 -22.42 -5.03
N SER A 55 6.20 -23.57 -5.67
CA SER A 55 6.55 -24.88 -5.10
C SER A 55 8.06 -25.07 -4.92
N ASP A 56 8.87 -24.25 -5.59
CA ASP A 56 10.33 -24.27 -5.48
C ASP A 56 10.84 -23.33 -4.37
N MET A 57 9.94 -22.57 -3.72
CA MET A 57 10.28 -21.62 -2.66
C MET A 57 10.12 -22.26 -1.28
N ASP A 58 11.26 -22.68 -0.70
CA ASP A 58 11.34 -23.30 0.64
C ASP A 58 10.87 -22.38 1.79
N ILE A 59 10.59 -21.10 1.53
CA ILE A 59 10.22 -20.08 2.53
C ILE A 59 8.75 -19.66 2.48
N TYR A 60 7.94 -20.20 1.56
CA TYR A 60 6.54 -19.76 1.37
C TYR A 60 5.70 -19.79 2.66
N GLU A 61 5.83 -20.83 3.48
CA GLU A 61 5.10 -20.91 4.75
C GLU A 61 5.52 -19.83 5.77
N GLU A 62 6.78 -19.40 5.74
CA GLU A 62 7.28 -18.34 6.61
C GLU A 62 6.80 -16.98 6.13
N GLU A 63 6.83 -16.73 4.82
CA GLU A 63 6.30 -15.51 4.20
C GLU A 63 4.79 -15.38 4.42
N MET A 64 4.04 -16.47 4.29
CA MET A 64 2.59 -16.45 4.53
C MET A 64 2.27 -16.13 6.00
N LYS A 65 3.03 -16.68 6.97
CA LYS A 65 2.89 -16.32 8.39
C LYS A 65 3.23 -14.87 8.68
N LEU A 66 4.19 -14.29 7.95
CA LEU A 66 4.51 -12.86 8.07
C LEU A 66 3.37 -12.02 7.51
N HIS A 67 2.88 -12.36 6.32
CA HIS A 67 1.75 -11.68 5.68
C HIS A 67 0.49 -11.71 6.56
N GLU A 68 0.16 -12.85 7.19
CA GLU A 68 -0.97 -12.94 8.13
C GLU A 68 -0.81 -12.02 9.34
N LYS A 69 0.41 -11.85 9.86
CA LYS A 69 0.68 -10.90 10.96
C LYS A 69 0.52 -9.46 10.51
N GLU A 70 0.98 -9.11 9.32
CA GLU A 70 0.81 -7.78 8.75
C GLU A 70 -0.68 -7.48 8.52
N LEU A 71 -1.43 -8.42 7.96
CA LEU A 71 -2.89 -8.32 7.82
C LEU A 71 -3.61 -8.12 9.16
N ALA A 72 -3.17 -8.80 10.22
CA ALA A 72 -3.75 -8.61 11.56
C ALA A 72 -3.57 -7.17 12.08
N THR A 73 -2.52 -6.45 11.65
CA THR A 73 -2.35 -5.02 12.00
C THR A 73 -3.37 -4.12 11.31
N LEU A 74 -4.02 -4.60 10.24
CA LEU A 74 -5.01 -3.86 9.46
C LEU A 74 -6.44 -4.01 9.97
N GLU A 75 -6.69 -4.80 11.03
CA GLU A 75 -8.04 -5.09 11.54
C GLU A 75 -8.88 -3.82 11.77
N TYR A 76 -8.24 -2.75 12.22
CA TYR A 76 -8.88 -1.47 12.53
C TYR A 76 -8.55 -0.34 11.54
N THR A 77 -7.84 -0.64 10.45
CA THR A 77 -7.49 0.34 9.42
C THR A 77 -8.41 0.18 8.23
N LYS A 78 -8.73 1.29 7.56
CA LYS A 78 -9.36 1.20 6.24
C LYS A 78 -8.27 0.81 5.25
N HIS A 79 -8.50 -0.24 4.47
CA HIS A 79 -7.53 -0.72 3.50
C HIS A 79 -8.22 -1.26 2.24
N GLU A 80 -7.48 -1.33 1.13
CA GLU A 80 -8.00 -1.78 -0.17
C GLU A 80 -6.92 -2.59 -0.91
N LYS A 81 -7.30 -3.76 -1.41
CA LYS A 81 -6.45 -4.58 -2.30
C LYS A 81 -6.47 -3.98 -3.71
N MET A 82 -5.30 -3.78 -4.30
CA MET A 82 -5.14 -3.25 -5.67
C MET A 82 -3.80 -3.66 -6.26
N THR A 83 -3.55 -3.34 -7.53
CA THR A 83 -2.19 -3.45 -8.09
C THR A 83 -1.32 -2.27 -7.67
N ILE A 84 -0.01 -2.46 -7.68
CA ILE A 84 0.93 -1.38 -7.37
C ILE A 84 0.81 -0.21 -8.36
N LYS A 85 0.42 -0.49 -9.61
CA LYS A 85 0.10 0.54 -10.61
C LYS A 85 -1.15 1.34 -10.23
N GLU A 86 -2.19 0.69 -9.73
CA GLU A 86 -3.39 1.38 -9.24
C GLU A 86 -3.06 2.26 -8.03
N LEU A 87 -2.25 1.74 -7.09
CA LEU A 87 -1.72 2.47 -5.95
C LEU A 87 -0.96 3.72 -6.39
N TYR A 88 -0.01 3.58 -7.31
CA TYR A 88 0.77 4.69 -7.87
C TYR A 88 -0.12 5.79 -8.47
N ASN A 89 -1.11 5.39 -9.27
CA ASN A 89 -2.05 6.33 -9.88
C ASN A 89 -2.93 7.04 -8.84
N ASN A 90 -3.34 6.34 -7.79
CA ASN A 90 -4.12 6.92 -6.70
C ASN A 90 -3.28 7.91 -5.88
N LEU A 91 -2.01 7.59 -5.60
CA LEU A 91 -1.06 8.51 -4.98
C LEU A 91 -0.82 9.76 -5.85
N LEU A 92 -0.65 9.61 -7.17
CA LEU A 92 -0.54 10.75 -8.08
C LEU A 92 -1.78 11.66 -8.07
N LYS A 93 -2.99 11.07 -8.00
CA LYS A 93 -4.23 11.85 -7.86
C LYS A 93 -4.26 12.58 -6.52
N GLN A 94 -3.87 11.91 -5.45
CA GLN A 94 -3.77 12.50 -4.11
C GLN A 94 -2.80 13.69 -4.09
N SER A 95 -1.64 13.58 -4.76
CA SER A 95 -0.66 14.67 -4.88
C SER A 95 -1.14 15.83 -5.76
N LYS A 96 -2.08 15.59 -6.69
CA LYS A 96 -2.66 16.64 -7.58
C LYS A 96 -3.88 17.33 -7.00
N ILE A 97 -4.53 16.75 -5.99
CA ILE A 97 -5.65 17.35 -5.25
C ILE A 97 -5.14 18.42 -4.24
N ILE A 98 -3.82 18.62 -4.18
CA ILE A 98 -3.11 19.63 -3.39
C ILE A 98 -3.27 21.03 -4.01
#